data_AF-A0A3S0P723-F1
#
_entry.id   AF-A0A3S0P723-F1
#
_cell.length_a   1.000
_cell.length_b   1.000
_cell.length_c   1.000
_cell.angle_alpha   90.00
_cell.angle_beta   90.00
_cell.angle_gamma   90.00
#
_symmetry.space_group_name_H-M   'P 1'
#
loop_
_entity.id
_entity.type
_entity.pdbx_description
1 polymer ?
#
loop_
_entity_poly.entity_id
_entity_poly.type
_entity_poly.pdbx_seq_one_letter_code
_entity_poly.pdbx_strand_id
1 'polypeptide(L)'
;MTNRIDDIQPLIQDYRSKINGHESEFINRILDDYEELLHLFKQKNDMISHIWDTYENEKYYIAQNTLDPLEQILFSSLLGIRTLDQEAQSDSAKEYLATLRKEIERQLDQLKKTSISIYPICMQDLGPYGAIKSFYELLKEGGKIKIDVEFQGFLKRQPHKVEIHLFRFVQHLILMIDTLNTVPTLIVSINEKDAQIVLTLEGEALVEQLGHSSEYHFFKELVDSIKDVEMLEEDECRINLVLQTNNQTS
;
A
#
# COMPACT_ATOMS: atom_id res chain seq x y z
N MET A 1 -2.75 -11.13 -13.03
CA MET A 1 -3.01 -12.33 -13.86
C MET A 1 -4.21 -12.21 -14.80
N THR A 2 -5.04 -11.16 -14.76
CA THR A 2 -6.28 -11.07 -15.57
C THR A 2 -6.06 -11.29 -17.07
N ASN A 3 -5.07 -10.62 -17.67
CA ASN A 3 -4.73 -10.80 -19.09
C ASN A 3 -4.43 -12.28 -19.44
N ARG A 4 -3.60 -12.97 -18.65
CA ARG A 4 -3.25 -14.38 -18.93
C ARG A 4 -4.45 -15.34 -18.90
N ILE A 5 -5.49 -15.08 -18.11
CA ILE A 5 -6.69 -15.93 -18.09
C ILE A 5 -7.54 -15.67 -19.34
N ASP A 6 -7.71 -14.39 -19.70
CA ASP A 6 -8.45 -14.00 -20.89
C ASP A 6 -7.70 -14.41 -22.19
N ASP A 7 -6.36 -14.52 -22.17
CA ASP A 7 -5.52 -15.07 -23.24
C ASP A 7 -5.65 -16.61 -23.40
N ILE A 8 -5.94 -17.34 -22.32
CA ILE A 8 -6.06 -18.82 -22.32
C ILE A 8 -7.41 -19.28 -22.88
N GLN A 9 -8.48 -18.51 -22.69
CA GLN A 9 -9.81 -18.82 -23.24
C GLN A 9 -9.83 -19.08 -24.76
N PRO A 10 -9.28 -18.21 -25.64
CA PRO A 10 -9.24 -18.48 -27.08
C PRO A 10 -8.34 -19.68 -27.45
N LEU A 11 -7.28 -19.94 -26.66
CA LEU A 11 -6.46 -21.15 -26.81
C LEU A 11 -7.26 -22.43 -26.52
N ILE A 12 -8.06 -22.46 -25.46
CA ILE A 12 -8.93 -23.60 -25.14
C ILE A 12 -9.95 -23.85 -26.27
N GLN A 13 -10.56 -22.78 -26.81
CA GLN A 13 -11.49 -22.89 -27.95
C GLN A 13 -10.81 -23.39 -29.23
N ASP A 14 -9.60 -22.91 -29.54
CA ASP A 14 -8.80 -23.38 -30.67
C ASP A 14 -8.43 -24.86 -30.53
N TYR A 15 -8.03 -25.32 -29.33
CA TYR A 15 -7.79 -26.74 -29.07
C TYR A 15 -9.06 -27.58 -29.22
N ARG A 16 -10.21 -27.19 -28.64
CA ARG A 16 -11.50 -27.89 -28.84
C ARG A 16 -11.83 -28.06 -30.33
N SER A 17 -11.54 -27.06 -31.17
CA SER A 17 -11.84 -27.11 -32.62
C SER A 17 -11.00 -28.12 -33.41
N LYS A 18 -9.85 -28.57 -32.87
CA LYS A 18 -8.86 -29.42 -33.57
C LYS A 18 -8.95 -30.90 -33.20
N ILE A 19 -9.74 -31.27 -32.20
CA ILE A 19 -9.78 -32.62 -31.63
C ILE A 19 -10.95 -33.42 -32.21
N ASN A 20 -10.69 -34.60 -32.78
CA ASN A 20 -11.69 -35.54 -33.29
C ASN A 20 -11.34 -36.99 -32.89
N GLY A 21 -12.33 -37.81 -32.50
CA GLY A 21 -12.16 -39.23 -32.16
C GLY A 21 -12.33 -39.54 -30.65
N HIS A 22 -12.10 -40.78 -30.22
CA HIS A 22 -12.31 -41.19 -28.81
C HIS A 22 -11.37 -40.51 -27.80
N GLU A 23 -10.18 -40.04 -28.23
CA GLU A 23 -9.31 -39.21 -27.39
C GLU A 23 -9.96 -37.84 -27.07
N SER A 24 -10.97 -37.43 -27.84
CA SER A 24 -11.73 -36.18 -27.63
C SER A 24 -12.50 -36.16 -26.32
N GLU A 25 -13.09 -37.27 -25.85
CA GLU A 25 -13.85 -37.26 -24.60
C GLU A 25 -12.95 -37.01 -23.37
N PHE A 26 -11.75 -37.60 -23.36
CA PHE A 26 -10.79 -37.40 -22.27
C PHE A 26 -10.20 -35.99 -22.28
N ILE A 27 -9.80 -35.48 -23.47
CA ILE A 27 -9.25 -34.13 -23.58
C ILE A 27 -10.32 -33.07 -23.31
N ASN A 28 -11.55 -33.23 -23.83
CA ASN A 28 -12.65 -32.30 -23.54
C ASN A 28 -12.96 -32.28 -22.04
N ARG A 29 -13.00 -33.42 -21.35
CA ARG A 29 -13.21 -33.42 -19.89
C ARG A 29 -12.10 -32.67 -19.15
N ILE A 30 -10.84 -32.85 -19.56
CA ILE A 30 -9.73 -32.06 -19.00
C ILE A 30 -9.94 -30.56 -19.26
N LEU A 31 -10.34 -30.17 -20.48
CA LEU A 31 -10.59 -28.76 -20.80
C LEU A 31 -11.78 -28.19 -20.00
N ASP A 32 -12.84 -28.97 -19.78
CA ASP A 32 -13.98 -28.62 -18.91
C ASP A 32 -13.51 -28.44 -17.45
N ASP A 33 -12.72 -29.38 -16.90
CA ASP A 33 -12.12 -29.29 -15.55
C ASP A 33 -11.23 -28.03 -15.41
N TYR A 34 -10.46 -27.68 -16.45
CA TYR A 34 -9.64 -26.45 -16.48
C TYR A 34 -10.47 -25.17 -16.58
N GLU A 35 -11.57 -25.15 -17.34
CA GLU A 35 -12.49 -24.00 -17.43
C GLU A 35 -13.19 -23.75 -16.08
N GLU A 36 -13.65 -24.81 -15.40
CA GLU A 36 -14.24 -24.69 -14.05
C GLU A 36 -13.21 -24.15 -13.05
N LEU A 37 -11.98 -24.68 -13.07
CA LEU A 37 -10.89 -24.21 -12.22
C LEU A 37 -10.56 -22.73 -12.49
N LEU A 38 -10.46 -22.30 -13.75
CA LEU A 38 -10.25 -20.89 -14.11
C LEU A 38 -11.39 -19.99 -13.61
N HIS A 39 -12.64 -20.46 -13.71
CA HIS A 39 -13.81 -19.73 -13.20
C HIS A 39 -13.77 -19.57 -11.68
N LEU A 40 -13.45 -20.63 -10.94
CA LEU A 40 -13.26 -20.60 -9.48
C LEU A 40 -12.12 -19.66 -9.06
N PHE A 41 -10.99 -19.68 -9.79
CA PHE A 41 -9.89 -18.75 -9.55
C PHE A 41 -10.30 -17.28 -9.76
N LYS A 42 -11.08 -16.99 -10.81
CA LYS A 42 -11.60 -15.64 -11.08
C LYS A 42 -12.55 -15.18 -9.97
N GLN A 43 -13.56 -15.98 -9.61
CA GLN A 43 -14.48 -15.67 -8.50
C GLN A 43 -13.74 -15.43 -7.18
N LYS A 44 -12.74 -16.26 -6.86
CA LYS A 44 -11.91 -16.12 -5.65
C LYS A 44 -11.16 -14.78 -5.66
N ASN A 45 -10.53 -14.42 -6.78
CA ASN A 45 -9.77 -13.16 -6.88
C ASN A 45 -10.69 -11.93 -6.82
N ASP A 46 -11.85 -11.96 -7.48
CA ASP A 46 -12.87 -10.90 -7.38
C ASP A 46 -13.34 -10.71 -5.93
N MET A 47 -13.59 -11.81 -5.21
CA MET A 47 -13.99 -11.78 -3.80
C MET A 47 -12.88 -11.20 -2.90
N ILE A 48 -11.61 -11.56 -3.11
CA ILE A 48 -10.49 -10.99 -2.34
C ILE A 48 -10.36 -9.49 -2.62
N SER A 49 -10.51 -9.04 -3.87
CA SER A 49 -10.49 -7.61 -4.22
C SER A 49 -11.60 -6.83 -3.52
N HIS A 50 -12.83 -7.37 -3.50
CA HIS A 50 -13.95 -6.76 -2.76
C HIS A 50 -13.72 -6.71 -1.24
N ILE A 51 -13.15 -7.75 -0.64
CA ILE A 51 -12.79 -7.76 0.78
C ILE A 51 -11.74 -6.68 1.06
N TRP A 52 -10.72 -6.55 0.19
CA TRP A 52 -9.68 -5.54 0.34
C TRP A 52 -10.20 -4.11 0.22
N ASP A 53 -11.00 -3.82 -0.81
CA ASP A 53 -11.66 -2.51 -0.97
C ASP A 53 -12.52 -2.16 0.24
N THR A 54 -13.29 -3.12 0.75
CA THR A 54 -14.10 -2.95 1.96
C THR A 54 -13.23 -2.64 3.18
N TYR A 55 -12.11 -3.34 3.32
CA TYR A 55 -11.18 -3.18 4.44
C TYR A 55 -10.45 -1.83 4.41
N GLU A 56 -10.03 -1.34 3.24
CA GLU A 56 -9.44 0.00 3.10
C GLU A 56 -10.48 1.11 3.33
N ASN A 57 -11.73 0.92 2.87
CA ASN A 57 -12.82 1.85 3.17
C ASN A 57 -13.14 1.91 4.67
N GLU A 58 -13.08 0.79 5.40
CA GLU A 58 -13.23 0.77 6.86
C GLU A 58 -12.06 1.45 7.57
N LYS A 59 -10.81 1.25 7.14
CA LYS A 59 -9.66 1.99 7.70
C LYS A 59 -9.80 3.50 7.49
N TYR A 60 -10.25 3.92 6.30
CA TYR A 60 -10.57 5.32 6.03
C TYR A 60 -11.70 5.84 6.93
N TYR A 61 -12.78 5.07 7.07
CA TYR A 61 -13.91 5.41 7.95
C TYR A 61 -13.48 5.57 9.41
N ILE A 62 -12.66 4.65 9.94
CA ILE A 62 -12.09 4.73 11.29
C ILE A 62 -11.23 5.99 11.45
N ALA A 63 -10.36 6.27 10.49
CA ALA A 63 -9.50 7.44 10.51
C ALA A 63 -10.31 8.74 10.56
N GLN A 64 -11.27 8.91 9.64
CA GLN A 64 -12.10 10.11 9.53
C GLN A 64 -13.12 10.27 10.68
N ASN A 65 -13.73 9.18 11.16
CA ASN A 65 -14.87 9.26 12.10
C ASN A 65 -14.47 8.96 13.55
N THR A 66 -13.27 8.44 13.79
CA THR A 66 -12.75 8.17 15.15
C THR A 66 -11.47 8.95 15.44
N LEU A 67 -10.47 8.89 14.56
CA LEU A 67 -9.15 9.48 14.86
C LEU A 67 -9.17 11.01 14.73
N ASP A 68 -9.74 11.56 13.65
CA ASP A 68 -9.84 13.01 13.45
C ASP A 68 -10.60 13.74 14.59
N PRO A 69 -11.78 13.26 15.08
CA PRO A 69 -12.44 13.86 16.24
C PRO A 69 -11.60 13.79 17.52
N LEU A 70 -10.82 12.72 17.73
CA LEU A 70 -9.92 12.60 18.89
C LEU A 70 -8.77 13.61 18.79
N GLU A 71 -8.17 13.81 17.61
CA GLU A 71 -7.16 14.86 17.40
C GLU A 71 -7.75 16.24 17.73
N GLN A 72 -8.96 16.55 17.25
CA GLN A 72 -9.65 17.82 17.54
C GLN A 72 -9.90 18.04 19.04
N ILE A 73 -10.29 17.01 19.80
CA ILE A 73 -10.46 17.09 21.25
C ILE A 73 -9.13 17.38 21.96
N LEU A 74 -8.03 16.74 21.55
CA LEU A 74 -6.71 17.01 22.12
C LEU A 74 -6.21 18.42 21.77
N PHE A 75 -6.40 18.88 20.53
CA PHE A 75 -6.09 20.26 20.14
C PHE A 75 -6.92 21.29 20.92
N SER A 76 -8.22 21.07 21.08
CA SER A 76 -9.10 21.93 21.89
C SER A 76 -8.63 21.97 23.36
N SER A 77 -8.20 20.82 23.90
CA SER A 77 -7.64 20.74 25.25
C SER A 77 -6.32 21.51 25.39
N LEU A 78 -5.44 21.48 24.38
CA LEU A 78 -4.21 22.30 24.35
C LEU A 78 -4.53 23.80 24.29
N LEU A 79 -5.56 24.21 23.55
CA LEU A 79 -6.03 25.60 23.52
C LEU A 79 -6.57 26.04 24.89
N GLY A 80 -7.40 25.20 25.54
CA GLY A 80 -7.88 25.44 26.90
C GLY A 80 -6.75 25.56 27.92
N ILE A 81 -5.75 24.67 27.88
CA ILE A 81 -4.56 24.77 28.73
C ILE A 81 -3.80 26.07 28.46
N ARG A 82 -3.60 26.47 27.20
CA ARG A 82 -2.94 27.75 26.87
C ARG A 82 -3.68 28.97 27.42
N THR A 83 -5.01 28.96 27.43
CA THR A 83 -5.82 30.02 28.05
C THR A 83 -5.62 30.04 29.57
N LEU A 84 -5.68 28.87 30.23
CA LEU A 84 -5.44 28.76 31.67
C LEU A 84 -4.01 29.15 32.08
N ASP A 85 -3.01 28.85 31.25
CA ASP A 85 -1.58 29.18 31.48
C ASP A 85 -1.34 30.71 31.45
N GLN A 86 -2.16 31.46 30.70
CA GLN A 86 -2.15 32.94 30.70
C GLN A 86 -2.79 33.54 31.96
N GLU A 87 -3.78 32.87 32.54
CA GLU A 87 -4.48 33.33 33.76
C GLU A 87 -3.82 32.84 35.06
N ALA A 88 -2.93 31.84 34.99
CA ALA A 88 -2.29 31.20 36.13
C ALA A 88 -1.40 32.15 36.94
N GLN A 89 -1.82 32.48 38.16
CA GLN A 89 -1.12 33.39 39.08
C GLN A 89 -0.01 32.71 39.90
N SER A 90 -0.14 31.41 40.21
CA SER A 90 0.83 30.69 41.06
C SER A 90 1.76 29.79 40.25
N ASP A 91 3.01 29.65 40.69
CA ASP A 91 4.01 28.84 39.98
C ASP A 91 3.66 27.35 40.00
N SER A 92 3.04 26.86 41.07
CA SER A 92 2.51 25.48 41.15
C SER A 92 1.39 25.22 40.12
N ALA A 93 0.54 26.20 39.83
CA ALA A 93 -0.48 26.06 38.79
C ALA A 93 0.16 26.03 37.40
N LYS A 94 1.15 26.88 37.13
CA LYS A 94 1.92 26.88 35.86
C LYS A 94 2.67 25.58 35.64
N GLU A 95 3.31 25.03 36.68
CA GLU A 95 4.02 23.75 36.61
C GLU A 95 3.07 22.57 36.32
N TYR A 96 1.89 22.58 36.95
CA TYR A 96 0.85 21.58 36.68
C TYR A 96 0.29 21.70 35.25
N LEU A 97 -0.02 22.91 34.78
CA LEU A 97 -0.48 23.16 33.41
C LEU A 97 0.59 22.82 32.36
N ALA A 98 1.87 23.11 32.63
CA ALA A 98 2.98 22.71 31.77
C ALA A 98 3.16 21.17 31.71
N THR A 99 2.86 20.47 32.81
CA THR A 99 2.86 19.00 32.86
C THR A 99 1.69 18.42 32.06
N LEU A 100 0.47 18.95 32.23
CA LEU A 100 -0.69 18.57 31.43
C LEU A 100 -0.47 18.85 29.93
N ARG A 101 0.12 19.99 29.58
CA ARG A 101 0.45 20.34 28.19
C ARG A 101 1.35 19.28 27.56
N LYS A 102 2.45 18.91 28.23
CA LYS A 102 3.38 17.87 27.76
C LYS A 102 2.70 16.51 27.61
N GLU A 103 1.80 16.16 28.51
CA GLU A 103 1.07 14.89 28.42
C GLU A 103 0.12 14.89 27.21
N ILE A 104 -0.64 15.96 26.98
CA ILE A 104 -1.53 16.04 25.81
C ILE A 104 -0.73 16.13 24.50
N GLU A 105 0.40 16.84 24.47
CA GLU A 105 1.33 16.86 23.33
C GLU A 105 1.85 15.43 23.02
N ARG A 106 2.18 14.64 24.05
CA ARG A 106 2.58 13.22 23.91
C ARG A 106 1.44 12.34 23.39
N GLN A 107 0.22 12.50 23.90
CA GLN A 107 -0.94 11.74 23.42
C GLN A 107 -1.30 12.09 21.98
N LEU A 108 -1.21 13.38 21.60
CA LEU A 108 -1.45 13.84 20.23
C LEU A 108 -0.39 13.29 19.25
N ASP A 109 0.88 13.24 19.66
CA ASP A 109 1.92 12.56 18.89
C ASP A 109 1.56 11.08 18.70
N GLN A 110 1.33 10.32 19.79
CA GLN A 110 0.96 8.91 19.72
C GLN A 110 -0.28 8.63 18.86
N LEU A 111 -1.28 9.52 18.91
CA LEU A 111 -2.49 9.43 18.09
C LEU A 111 -2.16 9.59 16.60
N LYS A 112 -1.35 10.58 16.21
CA LYS A 112 -0.89 10.76 14.82
C LYS A 112 -0.05 9.59 14.33
N LYS A 113 0.86 9.10 15.18
CA LYS A 113 1.67 7.90 14.93
C LYS A 113 0.79 6.67 14.67
N THR A 114 -0.34 6.56 15.39
CA THR A 114 -1.33 5.49 15.20
C THR A 114 -2.18 5.72 13.94
N SER A 115 -2.62 6.95 13.68
CA SER A 115 -3.43 7.34 12.53
C SER A 115 -2.75 7.00 11.21
N ILE A 116 -1.51 7.45 10.99
CA ILE A 116 -0.74 7.18 9.76
C ILE A 116 -0.52 5.66 9.55
N SER A 117 -0.40 4.86 10.61
CA SER A 117 -0.24 3.41 10.49
C SER A 117 -1.53 2.70 10.04
N ILE A 118 -2.69 3.16 10.52
CA ILE A 118 -4.01 2.68 10.12
C ILE A 118 -4.33 3.18 8.71
N TYR A 119 -4.32 4.50 8.49
CA TYR A 119 -4.65 5.12 7.21
C TYR A 119 -3.94 6.48 7.06
N PRO A 120 -3.19 6.73 5.97
CA PRO A 120 -2.51 7.99 5.78
C PRO A 120 -3.50 9.08 5.34
N ILE A 121 -4.17 9.74 6.29
CA ILE A 121 -5.11 10.84 5.99
C ILE A 121 -4.42 11.93 5.15
N CYS A 122 -3.15 12.22 5.45
CA CYS A 122 -2.31 13.15 4.70
C CYS A 122 -2.12 12.79 3.21
N MET A 123 -2.44 11.57 2.77
CA MET A 123 -2.45 11.19 1.36
C MET A 123 -3.47 11.99 0.54
N GLN A 124 -4.55 12.49 1.17
CA GLN A 124 -5.51 13.37 0.49
C GLN A 124 -4.87 14.68 0.03
N ASP A 125 -3.97 15.26 0.82
CA ASP A 125 -3.30 16.54 0.53
C ASP A 125 -1.94 16.36 -0.16
N LEU A 126 -1.15 15.38 0.30
CA LEU A 126 0.25 15.17 -0.10
C LEU A 126 0.44 14.10 -1.19
N GLY A 127 -0.64 13.40 -1.56
CA GLY A 127 -0.58 12.25 -2.46
C GLY A 127 0.19 11.05 -1.86
N PRO A 128 0.38 9.97 -2.64
CA PRO A 128 1.04 8.76 -2.13
C PRO A 128 2.50 9.00 -1.75
N TYR A 129 3.23 9.83 -2.50
CA TYR A 129 4.65 10.15 -2.21
C TYR A 129 4.84 10.78 -0.84
N GLY A 130 4.05 11.82 -0.51
CA GLY A 130 4.13 12.47 0.79
C GLY A 130 3.65 11.56 1.93
N ALA A 131 2.62 10.75 1.69
CA ALA A 131 2.15 9.74 2.65
C ALA A 131 3.21 8.69 2.99
N ILE A 132 3.88 8.12 1.97
CA ILE A 132 4.98 7.17 2.16
C ILE A 132 6.13 7.83 2.93
N LYS A 133 6.50 9.06 2.57
CA LYS A 133 7.56 9.81 3.26
C LYS A 133 7.23 10.05 4.74
N SER A 134 6.03 10.51 5.06
CA SER A 134 5.59 10.68 6.46
C SER A 134 5.56 9.36 7.23
N PHE A 135 5.18 8.25 6.58
CA PHE A 135 5.22 6.92 7.20
C PHE A 135 6.66 6.43 7.46
N TYR A 136 7.60 6.70 6.55
CA TYR A 136 9.02 6.41 6.74
C TYR A 136 9.63 7.24 7.88
N GLU A 137 9.41 8.56 7.89
CA GLU A 137 9.89 9.47 8.93
C GLU A 137 9.37 9.05 10.32
N LEU A 138 8.08 8.70 10.40
CA LEU A 138 7.44 8.14 11.59
C LEU A 138 8.15 6.89 12.14
N LEU A 139 8.47 5.92 11.28
CA LEU A 139 9.16 4.69 11.68
C LEU A 139 10.61 4.94 12.09
N LYS A 140 11.28 5.90 11.42
CA LYS A 140 12.66 6.33 11.70
C LYS A 140 12.77 7.03 13.05
N GLU A 141 11.85 7.95 13.38
CA GLU A 141 11.74 8.57 14.71
C GLU A 141 11.51 7.54 15.82
N GLY A 142 10.73 6.49 15.53
CA GLY A 142 10.50 5.39 16.46
C GLY A 142 11.72 4.49 16.69
N GLY A 143 12.83 4.71 15.98
CA GLY A 143 14.05 3.90 16.06
C GLY A 143 13.87 2.46 15.58
N LYS A 144 12.80 2.18 14.82
CA LYS A 144 12.45 0.81 14.41
C LYS A 144 13.28 0.38 13.21
N ILE A 145 13.20 1.15 12.13
CA ILE A 145 13.77 0.79 10.82
C ILE A 145 15.25 1.12 10.67
N LYS A 146 16.00 0.17 10.10
CA LYS A 146 17.36 0.36 9.56
C LYS A 146 17.34 0.35 8.04
N ILE A 147 16.55 1.24 7.45
CA ILE A 147 16.32 1.31 6.01
C ILE A 147 16.70 2.71 5.55
N ASP A 148 17.56 2.81 4.55
CA ASP A 148 17.72 4.07 3.83
C ASP A 148 16.70 4.13 2.71
N VAL A 149 15.97 5.25 2.65
CA VAL A 149 14.91 5.45 1.66
C VAL A 149 15.13 6.76 0.94
N GLU A 150 15.60 6.65 -0.29
CA GLU A 150 15.68 7.76 -1.21
C GLU A 150 14.32 7.99 -1.87
N PHE A 151 13.92 9.26 -1.91
CA PHE A 151 12.67 9.72 -2.49
C PHE A 151 12.98 10.67 -3.65
N GLN A 152 12.67 10.26 -4.88
CA GLN A 152 13.01 11.03 -6.08
C GLN A 152 11.75 11.34 -6.93
N GLY A 153 11.63 12.58 -7.40
CA GLY A 153 10.58 13.03 -8.33
C GLY A 153 9.24 13.43 -7.69
N PHE A 154 8.19 13.47 -8.52
CA PHE A 154 6.82 13.86 -8.12
C PHE A 154 5.77 13.09 -8.93
N LEU A 155 4.73 12.59 -8.27
CA LEU A 155 3.61 11.91 -8.93
C LEU A 155 2.44 12.89 -9.12
N LYS A 156 1.90 12.98 -10.34
CA LYS A 156 0.56 13.58 -10.55
C LYS A 156 -0.49 12.72 -9.86
N ARG A 157 -1.50 13.37 -9.28
CA ARG A 157 -2.60 12.70 -8.56
C ARG A 157 -3.24 11.62 -9.42
N GLN A 158 -3.41 10.45 -8.81
CA GLN A 158 -4.01 9.28 -9.44
C GLN A 158 -5.42 9.04 -8.90
N PRO A 159 -6.24 8.17 -9.53
CA PRO A 159 -7.45 7.68 -8.89
C PRO A 159 -7.12 7.15 -7.50
N HIS A 160 -7.88 7.57 -6.49
CA HIS A 160 -7.57 7.35 -5.08
C HIS A 160 -7.29 5.87 -4.72
N LYS A 161 -7.96 4.94 -5.39
CA LYS A 161 -7.73 3.49 -5.28
C LYS A 161 -6.28 3.10 -5.64
N VAL A 162 -5.71 3.67 -6.69
CA VAL A 162 -4.29 3.45 -7.08
C VAL A 162 -3.34 4.05 -6.03
N GLU A 163 -3.64 5.25 -5.52
CA GLU A 163 -2.82 5.91 -4.49
C GLU A 163 -2.75 5.06 -3.19
N ILE A 164 -3.89 4.53 -2.71
CA ILE A 164 -3.92 3.72 -1.49
C ILE A 164 -3.25 2.35 -1.67
N HIS A 165 -3.45 1.66 -2.80
CA HIS A 165 -2.79 0.36 -3.02
C HIS A 165 -1.27 0.49 -3.10
N LEU A 166 -0.78 1.52 -3.78
CA LEU A 166 0.64 1.84 -3.82
C LEU A 166 1.20 2.13 -2.42
N PHE A 167 0.52 2.97 -1.63
CA PHE A 167 0.91 3.24 -0.26
C PHE A 167 0.97 1.94 0.56
N ARG A 168 -0.03 1.05 0.45
CA ARG A 168 -0.06 -0.23 1.16
C ARG A 168 1.08 -1.16 0.78
N PHE A 169 1.50 -1.17 -0.48
CA PHE A 169 2.65 -1.96 -0.90
C PHE A 169 3.95 -1.43 -0.33
N VAL A 170 4.21 -0.13 -0.45
CA VAL A 170 5.46 0.44 0.09
C VAL A 170 5.47 0.35 1.62
N GLN A 171 4.32 0.49 2.28
CA GLN A 171 4.14 0.17 3.70
C GLN A 171 4.49 -1.29 4.01
N HIS A 172 3.97 -2.26 3.25
CA HIS A 172 4.28 -3.68 3.43
C HIS A 172 5.77 -3.97 3.20
N LEU A 173 6.38 -3.44 2.14
CA LEU A 173 7.81 -3.58 1.85
C LEU A 173 8.67 -3.04 3.01
N ILE A 174 8.39 -1.81 3.48
CA ILE A 174 9.12 -1.20 4.60
C ILE A 174 9.00 -2.06 5.88
N LEU A 175 7.79 -2.55 6.19
CA LEU A 175 7.56 -3.39 7.37
C LEU A 175 8.18 -4.79 7.24
N MET A 176 8.16 -5.39 6.05
CA MET A 176 8.81 -6.67 5.76
C MET A 176 10.33 -6.53 5.91
N ILE A 177 10.92 -5.47 5.35
CA ILE A 177 12.35 -5.17 5.52
C ILE A 177 12.70 -4.99 7.01
N ASP A 178 11.86 -4.31 7.80
CA ASP A 178 12.08 -4.13 9.25
C ASP A 178 12.21 -5.47 10.02
N THR A 179 11.59 -6.54 9.51
CA THR A 179 11.70 -7.89 10.09
C THR A 179 12.95 -8.65 9.65
N LEU A 180 13.70 -8.16 8.66
CA LEU A 180 14.97 -8.75 8.22
C LEU A 180 16.12 -8.29 9.12
N ASN A 181 17.02 -9.21 9.48
CA ASN A 181 18.25 -8.90 10.22
C ASN A 181 19.35 -8.24 9.35
N THR A 182 19.03 -7.79 8.14
CA THR A 182 19.93 -7.13 7.19
C THR A 182 19.58 -5.64 7.08
N VAL A 183 20.44 -4.87 6.41
CA VAL A 183 20.25 -3.44 6.13
C VAL A 183 20.17 -3.26 4.60
N PRO A 184 19.05 -3.64 3.96
CA PRO A 184 18.87 -3.39 2.54
C PRO A 184 18.46 -1.93 2.29
N THR A 185 18.71 -1.46 1.07
CA THR A 185 18.32 -0.12 0.62
C THR A 185 17.01 -0.20 -0.16
N LEU A 186 16.08 0.72 0.08
CA LEU A 186 14.83 0.84 -0.68
C LEU A 186 14.78 2.22 -1.36
N ILE A 187 15.00 2.27 -2.67
CA ILE A 187 14.92 3.51 -3.44
C ILE A 187 13.50 3.63 -4.00
N VAL A 188 12.76 4.64 -3.51
CA VAL A 188 11.41 4.98 -3.96
C VAL A 188 11.53 6.12 -4.98
N SER A 189 11.71 5.74 -6.25
CA SER A 189 11.81 6.70 -7.36
C SER A 189 10.48 6.83 -8.11
N ILE A 190 10.11 8.06 -8.43
CA ILE A 190 8.91 8.39 -9.20
C ILE A 190 9.32 9.21 -10.42
N ASN A 191 9.13 8.65 -11.61
CA ASN A 191 9.41 9.32 -12.87
C ASN A 191 8.13 9.96 -13.44
N GLU A 192 8.07 11.30 -13.38
CA GLU A 192 6.92 12.08 -13.85
C GLU A 192 6.64 11.91 -15.35
N LYS A 193 7.67 11.72 -16.19
CA LYS A 193 7.53 11.77 -17.65
C LYS A 193 6.62 10.68 -18.21
N ASP A 194 6.67 9.51 -17.58
CA ASP A 194 6.04 8.28 -18.05
C ASP A 194 4.94 7.80 -17.09
N ALA A 195 4.61 8.62 -16.08
CA ALA A 195 3.78 8.29 -14.90
C ALA A 195 4.30 7.09 -14.06
N GLN A 196 5.54 6.67 -14.28
CA GLN A 196 6.10 5.45 -13.71
C GLN A 196 6.54 5.62 -12.26
N ILE A 197 6.27 4.60 -11.46
CA ILE A 197 6.85 4.44 -10.13
C ILE A 197 7.77 3.24 -10.18
N VAL A 198 8.99 3.41 -9.67
CA VAL A 198 10.06 2.42 -9.72
C VAL A 198 10.59 2.24 -8.30
N LEU A 199 10.37 1.04 -7.76
CA LEU A 199 10.69 0.65 -6.39
C LEU A 199 11.91 -0.27 -6.40
N THR A 200 13.10 0.31 -6.52
CA THR A 200 14.34 -0.46 -6.53
C THR A 200 14.64 -0.91 -5.10
N LEU A 201 14.60 -2.22 -4.87
CA LEU A 201 15.02 -2.85 -3.63
C LEU A 201 16.41 -3.46 -3.86
N GLU A 202 17.37 -3.15 -2.99
CA GLU A 202 18.73 -3.66 -3.08
C GLU A 202 19.08 -4.47 -1.83
N GLY A 203 19.12 -5.80 -2.00
CA GLY A 203 19.54 -6.77 -0.97
C GLY A 203 19.21 -8.22 -1.35
N GLU A 204 20.20 -9.12 -1.26
CA GLU A 204 20.05 -10.54 -1.63
C GLU A 204 18.96 -11.27 -0.83
N ALA A 205 18.87 -10.99 0.48
CA ALA A 205 17.90 -11.61 1.39
C ALA A 205 16.42 -11.25 1.12
N LEU A 206 16.15 -10.31 0.21
CA LEU A 206 14.78 -9.89 -0.14
C LEU A 206 14.14 -10.79 -1.19
N VAL A 207 14.92 -11.27 -2.17
CA VAL A 207 14.42 -12.07 -3.30
C VAL A 207 13.70 -13.33 -2.80
N GLU A 208 14.33 -14.04 -1.86
CA GLU A 208 13.85 -15.32 -1.32
C GLU A 208 12.57 -15.16 -0.47
N GLN A 209 12.42 -14.06 0.28
CA GLN A 209 11.20 -13.80 1.06
C GLN A 209 10.05 -13.26 0.21
N LEU A 210 10.33 -12.36 -0.75
CA LEU A 210 9.32 -11.83 -1.66
C LEU A 210 8.74 -12.94 -2.55
N GLY A 211 9.59 -13.81 -3.11
CA GLY A 211 9.16 -14.94 -3.95
C GLY A 211 8.26 -15.97 -3.27
N HIS A 212 8.16 -15.95 -1.94
CA HIS A 212 7.30 -16.83 -1.15
C HIS A 212 6.15 -16.10 -0.42
N SER A 213 6.07 -14.77 -0.52
CA SER A 213 5.05 -13.98 0.16
C SER A 213 3.69 -14.06 -0.54
N SER A 214 2.66 -14.44 0.21
CA SER A 214 1.26 -14.38 -0.24
C SER A 214 0.84 -12.95 -0.59
N GLU A 215 1.36 -11.97 0.14
CA GLU A 215 1.13 -10.55 -0.06
C GLU A 215 1.86 -10.02 -1.30
N TYR A 216 3.04 -10.56 -1.64
CA TYR A 216 3.71 -10.26 -2.91
C TYR A 216 2.91 -10.81 -4.09
N HIS A 217 2.42 -12.05 -4.03
CA HIS A 217 1.57 -12.61 -5.06
C HIS A 217 0.24 -11.86 -5.19
N PHE A 218 -0.43 -11.54 -4.08
CA PHE A 218 -1.65 -10.75 -4.09
C PHE A 218 -1.43 -9.34 -4.61
N PHE A 219 -0.36 -8.66 -4.17
CA PHE A 219 -0.05 -7.34 -4.69
C PHE A 219 0.28 -7.40 -6.18
N LYS A 220 1.07 -8.38 -6.63
CA LYS A 220 1.33 -8.62 -8.05
C LYS A 220 0.06 -8.89 -8.85
N GLU A 221 -0.90 -9.67 -8.34
CA GLU A 221 -2.19 -9.88 -9.01
C GLU A 221 -3.04 -8.60 -9.07
N LEU A 222 -3.04 -7.80 -8.00
CA LEU A 222 -3.79 -6.54 -7.91
C LEU A 222 -3.17 -5.46 -8.80
N VAL A 223 -1.84 -5.42 -8.85
CA VAL A 223 -1.03 -4.61 -9.75
C VAL A 223 -1.26 -5.02 -11.21
N ASP A 224 -1.18 -6.31 -11.55
CA ASP A 224 -1.52 -6.83 -12.89
C ASP A 224 -2.99 -6.49 -13.29
N SER A 225 -3.88 -6.27 -12.33
CA SER A 225 -5.27 -5.86 -12.58
C SER A 225 -5.40 -4.36 -12.89
N ILE A 226 -4.45 -3.56 -12.41
CA ILE A 226 -4.23 -2.17 -12.81
C ILE A 226 -3.36 -2.23 -14.07
N LYS A 227 -4.02 -2.44 -15.22
CA LYS A 227 -3.58 -2.78 -16.60
C LYS A 227 -2.18 -2.42 -17.15
N ASP A 228 -1.36 -1.66 -16.44
CA ASP A 228 -0.35 -0.75 -16.96
C ASP A 228 0.99 -0.84 -16.16
N VAL A 229 1.35 -2.05 -15.71
CA VAL A 229 2.52 -2.34 -14.85
C VAL A 229 3.40 -3.43 -15.48
N GLU A 230 4.71 -3.20 -15.55
CA GLU A 230 5.73 -4.16 -16.00
C GLU A 230 6.80 -4.38 -14.91
N MET A 231 6.82 -5.57 -14.32
CA MET A 231 7.94 -6.02 -13.48
C MET A 231 9.07 -6.56 -14.35
N LEU A 232 10.25 -5.91 -14.32
CA LEU A 232 11.40 -6.22 -15.17
C LEU A 232 12.59 -6.81 -14.39
N GLU A 233 12.89 -8.07 -14.75
CA GLU A 233 14.09 -8.90 -14.57
C GLU A 233 14.57 -9.27 -13.15
N GLU A 234 15.21 -10.43 -13.06
CA GLU A 234 15.36 -11.25 -11.84
C GLU A 234 16.81 -11.28 -11.30
N ASP A 235 17.68 -10.41 -11.82
CA ASP A 235 19.08 -10.23 -11.38
C ASP A 235 19.22 -8.90 -10.61
N GLU A 236 19.54 -9.00 -9.31
CA GLU A 236 19.33 -7.95 -8.28
C GLU A 236 17.83 -7.66 -8.03
N CYS A 237 17.40 -7.39 -6.79
CA CYS A 237 15.98 -7.43 -6.37
C CYS A 237 15.11 -6.23 -6.87
N ARG A 238 15.20 -5.84 -8.14
CA ARG A 238 14.60 -4.60 -8.66
C ARG A 238 13.11 -4.76 -8.98
N ILE A 239 12.24 -4.31 -8.07
CA ILE A 239 10.79 -4.20 -8.36
C ILE A 239 10.50 -2.89 -9.11
N ASN A 240 10.85 -2.89 -10.40
CA ASN A 240 10.26 -1.95 -11.35
C ASN A 240 8.73 -2.18 -11.32
N LEU A 241 7.92 -1.15 -11.07
CA LEU A 241 6.46 -1.29 -11.22
C LEU A 241 6.02 -0.75 -12.58
N VAL A 242 6.31 0.51 -12.93
CA VAL A 242 5.54 1.24 -13.95
C VAL A 242 4.10 1.47 -13.44
N LEU A 243 3.49 2.60 -13.77
CA LEU A 243 2.06 2.84 -13.65
C LEU A 243 1.67 3.70 -14.86
N GLN A 244 1.52 3.10 -16.05
CA GLN A 244 1.15 3.89 -17.22
C GLN A 244 -0.27 4.42 -17.02
N THR A 245 -0.43 5.73 -16.92
CA THR A 245 -1.76 6.32 -17.00
C THR A 245 -2.19 6.32 -18.46
N ASN A 246 -3.25 5.58 -18.78
CA ASN A 246 -3.94 5.66 -20.06
C ASN A 246 -4.55 7.06 -20.26
N ASN A 247 -3.72 8.02 -20.71
CA ASN A 247 -4.15 9.32 -21.22
C ASN A 247 -4.79 9.16 -22.61
N GLN A 248 -5.90 8.43 -22.67
CA GLN A 248 -6.85 8.58 -23.76
C GLN A 248 -7.82 9.73 -23.43
N THR A 249 -7.40 10.96 -23.72
CA THR A 249 -8.30 12.12 -23.82
C THR A 249 -7.83 13.11 -24.89
N SER A 250 -7.88 12.71 -26.16
CA SER A 250 -8.31 13.46 -27.37
C SER A 250 -7.72 12.87 -28.65
#